data_AF-A0A071KY64-F1
#
_entry.id   AF-A0A071KY64-F1
#
_cell.length_a   1.000
_cell.length_b   1.000
_cell.length_c   1.000
_cell.angle_alpha   90.00
_cell.angle_beta   90.00
_cell.angle_gamma   90.00
#
_symmetry.space_group_name_H-M   'P 1'
#
loop_
_entity.id
_entity.type
_entity.pdbx_description
1 polymer ?
#
loop_
_entity_poly.entity_id
_entity_poly.type
_entity_poly.pdbx_seq_one_letter_code
_entity_poly.pdbx_strand_id
1 'polypeptide(L)'
;MGTEGFFDGLGEMLGRAIRFVVDLLSGLLGGIWGAMDDFLHGLARAIGMDASLFSFVFLVLGLLLLYSGIRAFMRRSIVGGVIWTVLGLIVMSWLIH
;
A
#
# COMPACT_ATOMS: atom_id res chain seq x y z
N MET A 1 -14.05 52.25 8.32
CA MET A 1 -15.13 51.88 7.37
C MET A 1 -14.66 51.55 5.95
N GLY A 2 -13.51 52.02 5.43
CA GLY A 2 -13.08 51.71 4.05
C GLY A 2 -12.15 50.50 3.86
N THR A 3 -11.42 50.09 4.91
CA THR A 3 -10.40 49.02 4.83
C THR A 3 -10.88 47.72 5.45
N GLU A 4 -11.68 47.77 6.51
CA GLU A 4 -12.20 46.59 7.23
C GLU A 4 -12.96 45.63 6.29
N GLY A 5 -13.85 46.14 5.43
CA GLY A 5 -14.58 45.32 4.47
C GLY A 5 -13.73 44.76 3.31
N PHE A 6 -12.63 45.44 2.96
CA PHE A 6 -11.71 44.96 1.93
C PHE A 6 -10.85 43.79 2.42
N PHE A 7 -10.30 43.90 3.64
CA PHE A 7 -9.52 42.81 4.24
C PHE A 7 -10.40 41.60 4.60
N ASP A 8 -11.65 41.82 5.00
CA ASP A 8 -12.63 40.76 5.27
C ASP A 8 -12.97 39.96 4.00
N GLY A 9 -13.31 40.66 2.90
CA GLY A 9 -13.60 40.01 1.61
C GLY A 9 -12.41 39.27 1.01
N LEU A 10 -11.18 39.79 1.19
CA LEU A 10 -9.96 39.09 0.77
C LEU A 10 -9.73 37.83 1.60
N GLY A 11 -9.92 37.88 2.91
CA GLY A 11 -9.81 36.71 3.79
C GLY A 11 -10.80 35.62 3.42
N GLU A 12 -12.05 35.99 3.13
CA GLU A 12 -13.09 35.06 2.72
C GLU A 12 -12.81 34.43 1.34
N MET A 13 -12.34 35.22 0.37
CA MET A 13 -11.94 34.71 -0.95
C MET A 13 -10.74 33.76 -0.85
N LEU A 14 -9.72 34.12 -0.06
CA LEU A 14 -8.54 33.29 0.15
C LEU A 14 -8.90 31.98 0.85
N GLY A 15 -9.75 32.06 1.89
CA GLY A 15 -10.23 30.88 2.62
C GLY A 15 -11.02 29.92 1.74
N ARG A 16 -11.88 30.45 0.85
CA ARG A 16 -12.59 29.65 -0.16
C ARG A 16 -11.63 28.98 -1.15
N ALA A 17 -10.61 29.70 -1.61
CA ALA A 17 -9.60 29.14 -2.52
C ALA A 17 -8.81 28.00 -1.85
N ILE A 18 -8.39 28.16 -0.60
CA ILE A 18 -7.69 27.11 0.15
C ILE A 18 -8.60 25.90 0.34
N ARG A 19 -9.85 26.11 0.74
CA ARG A 19 -10.82 25.02 0.95
C ARG A 19 -11.08 24.22 -0.31
N PHE A 20 -11.20 24.88 -1.46
CA PHE A 20 -11.31 24.22 -2.75
C PHE A 20 -10.13 23.28 -3.03
N VAL A 21 -8.89 23.74 -2.76
CA VAL A 21 -7.69 22.90 -2.94
C VAL A 21 -7.71 21.71 -1.98
N VAL A 22 -8.07 21.93 -0.71
CA VAL A 22 -8.17 20.85 0.29
C VAL A 22 -9.22 19.82 -0.13
N ASP A 23 -10.42 20.25 -0.53
CA ASP A 23 -11.49 19.34 -0.93
C ASP A 23 -11.12 18.52 -2.17
N LEU A 24 -10.45 19.15 -3.16
CA LEU A 24 -9.92 18.43 -4.33
C LEU A 24 -8.87 17.40 -3.93
N LEU A 25 -7.91 17.76 -3.08
CA LEU A 25 -6.87 16.85 -2.62
C LEU A 25 -7.46 15.73 -1.77
N SER A 26 -8.37 16.02 -0.85
CA SER A 26 -9.06 15.02 -0.03
C SER A 26 -9.89 14.06 -0.87
N GLY A 27 -10.58 14.55 -1.90
CA GLY A 27 -11.31 13.70 -2.85
C GLY A 27 -10.39 12.79 -3.64
N LEU A 28 -9.30 13.34 -4.21
CA LEU A 28 -8.33 12.57 -4.99
C LEU A 28 -7.60 11.52 -4.13
N LEU A 29 -7.04 11.95 -3.00
CA LEU A 29 -6.31 11.08 -2.08
C LEU A 29 -7.24 10.06 -1.43
N GLY A 30 -8.47 10.45 -1.11
CA GLY A 30 -9.49 9.54 -0.60
C GLY A 30 -9.86 8.45 -1.61
N GLY A 31 -10.00 8.81 -2.89
CA GLY A 31 -10.23 7.85 -3.97
C GLY A 31 -9.07 6.86 -4.15
N ILE A 32 -7.83 7.36 -4.14
CA ILE A 32 -6.63 6.51 -4.22
C ILE A 32 -6.51 5.59 -3.00
N TRP A 33 -6.75 6.12 -1.80
CA TRP A 33 -6.72 5.35 -0.57
C TRP A 33 -7.77 4.24 -0.56
N GLY A 34 -9.01 4.55 -0.96
CA GLY A 34 -10.07 3.56 -1.09
C GLY A 34 -9.74 2.47 -2.11
N ALA A 35 -9.23 2.84 -3.29
CA ALA A 35 -8.83 1.86 -4.31
C ALA A 35 -7.68 0.96 -3.83
N MET A 36 -6.72 1.52 -3.07
CA MET A 36 -5.62 0.75 -2.49
C MET A 36 -6.12 -0.22 -1.40
N ASP A 37 -7.04 0.22 -0.54
CA ASP A 37 -7.65 -0.63 0.48
C ASP A 37 -8.44 -1.79 -0.14
N ASP A 38 -9.26 -1.50 -1.17
CA ASP A 38 -10.00 -2.51 -1.93
C ASP A 38 -9.06 -3.52 -2.62
N PHE A 39 -7.97 -3.05 -3.21
CA PHE A 39 -6.95 -3.90 -3.84
C PHE A 39 -6.30 -4.84 -2.82
N LEU A 40 -5.86 -4.30 -1.68
CA LEU A 40 -5.22 -5.07 -0.61
C LEU A 40 -6.20 -6.12 -0.04
N HIS A 41 -7.44 -5.74 0.25
CA HIS A 41 -8.47 -6.70 0.68
C HIS A 41 -8.76 -7.77 -0.37
N GLY A 42 -8.78 -7.41 -1.66
CA GLY A 42 -8.94 -8.34 -2.77
C GLY A 42 -7.80 -9.35 -2.85
N LEU A 43 -6.55 -8.90 -2.73
CA LEU A 43 -5.38 -9.76 -2.64
C LEU A 43 -5.45 -10.70 -1.44
N ALA A 44 -5.78 -10.16 -0.27
CA ALA A 44 -5.89 -10.94 0.96
C ALA A 44 -6.93 -12.06 0.81
N ARG A 45 -8.09 -11.76 0.23
CA ARG A 45 -9.15 -12.75 -0.06
C ARG A 45 -8.73 -13.80 -1.08
N ALA A 46 -8.03 -13.40 -2.14
CA ALA A 46 -7.57 -14.33 -3.16
C ALA A 46 -6.52 -15.33 -2.64
N ILE A 47 -5.70 -14.88 -1.69
CA ILE A 47 -4.66 -15.69 -1.04
C ILE A 47 -5.25 -16.52 0.11
N GLY A 48 -6.36 -16.09 0.71
CA GLY A 48 -6.93 -16.70 1.91
C GLY A 48 -6.18 -16.28 3.18
N MET A 49 -5.81 -15.00 3.26
CA MET A 49 -5.09 -14.41 4.38
C MET A 49 -5.91 -13.25 4.96
N ASP A 50 -5.63 -12.90 6.22
CA ASP A 50 -6.18 -11.70 6.84
C ASP A 50 -5.59 -10.43 6.21
N ALA A 51 -6.43 -9.40 6.02
CA ALA A 51 -6.03 -8.08 5.55
C ALA A 51 -5.36 -7.26 6.68
N SER A 52 -4.22 -7.73 7.17
CA SER A 52 -3.43 -7.07 8.21
C SER A 52 -2.08 -6.58 7.67
N LEU A 53 -1.56 -5.48 8.23
CA LEU A 53 -0.22 -4.97 7.88
C LEU A 53 0.87 -6.02 8.10
N PHE A 54 0.77 -6.80 9.19
CA PHE A 54 1.72 -7.87 9.46
C PHE A 54 1.68 -8.93 8.36
N SER A 55 0.48 -9.36 7.97
CA SER A 55 0.29 -10.33 6.89
C SER A 55 0.89 -9.79 5.58
N PHE A 56 0.65 -8.54 5.20
CA PHE A 56 1.28 -7.97 3.99
C PHE A 56 2.82 -7.91 4.07
N VAL A 57 3.39 -7.62 5.24
CA VAL A 57 4.85 -7.68 5.43
C VAL A 57 5.37 -9.11 5.22
N PHE A 58 4.72 -10.12 5.83
CA PHE A 58 5.08 -11.53 5.62
C PHE A 58 4.89 -11.98 4.17
N LEU A 59 3.85 -11.50 3.48
CA LEU A 59 3.63 -11.74 2.06
C LEU A 59 4.81 -11.23 1.23
N VAL A 60 5.22 -9.98 1.44
CA VAL A 60 6.37 -9.40 0.72
C VAL A 60 7.64 -10.19 1.03
N LEU A 61 7.88 -10.52 2.30
CA LEU A 61 9.05 -11.30 2.70
C LEU A 61 9.09 -12.69 2.07
N GLY A 62 8.00 -13.46 2.16
CA GLY A 62 7.96 -14.80 1.57
C GLY A 62 8.05 -14.77 0.05
N LEU A 63 7.50 -13.73 -0.62
CA LEU A 63 7.64 -13.58 -2.06
C LEU A 63 9.08 -13.26 -2.47
N LEU A 64 9.79 -12.42 -1.69
CA LEU A 64 11.21 -12.15 -1.88
C LEU A 64 12.06 -13.41 -1.70
N LEU A 65 11.71 -14.28 -0.74
CA LEU A 65 12.35 -15.58 -0.52
C LEU A 65 12.08 -16.55 -1.69
N LEU A 66 10.84 -16.61 -2.18
CA LEU A 66 10.52 -17.40 -3.37
C LEU A 66 11.30 -16.91 -4.59
N TYR A 67 11.36 -15.59 -4.79
CA TYR A 67 12.12 -14.97 -5.88
C TYR A 67 13.62 -15.28 -5.76
N SER A 68 14.19 -15.25 -4.56
CA SER A 68 15.61 -15.61 -4.36
C SER A 68 15.87 -17.09 -4.65
N GLY A 69 14.94 -17.98 -4.33
CA GLY A 69 14.99 -19.40 -4.70
C GLY A 69 15.02 -19.60 -6.21
N ILE A 70 14.06 -18.99 -6.93
CA ILE A 70 14.02 -19.02 -8.41
C ILE A 70 15.32 -18.46 -9.00
N ARG A 71 15.79 -17.31 -8.49
CA ARG A 71 17.04 -16.69 -8.92
C ARG A 71 18.25 -17.58 -8.68
N ALA A 72 18.28 -18.34 -7.59
CA ALA A 72 19.36 -19.27 -7.28
C ALA A 72 19.37 -20.47 -8.24
N PHE A 73 18.20 -21.00 -8.62
CA PHE A 73 18.09 -22.02 -9.67
C PHE A 73 18.62 -21.52 -11.02
N MET A 74 18.28 -20.29 -11.42
CA MET A 74 18.82 -19.67 -12.64
C MET A 74 20.35 -19.54 -12.62
N ARG A 75 20.95 -19.37 -11.44
CA ARG A 75 22.40 -19.30 -11.23
C ARG A 75 23.07 -20.69 -11.10
N ARG A 76 22.38 -21.78 -11.44
CA ARG A 76 22.84 -23.18 -11.30
C ARG A 76 23.13 -23.60 -9.84
N SER A 77 22.62 -22.88 -8.85
CA SER A 77 22.73 -23.27 -7.43
C SER A 77 21.47 -24.01 -7.00
N ILE A 78 21.48 -25.35 -7.15
CA ILE A 78 20.33 -26.20 -6.81
C ILE A 78 20.06 -26.18 -5.31
N VAL A 79 21.10 -26.38 -4.48
CA VAL A 79 20.96 -26.41 -3.02
C VAL A 79 20.48 -25.07 -2.48
N GLY A 80 21.06 -23.96 -2.95
CA GLY A 80 20.62 -22.63 -2.57
C GLY A 80 19.17 -22.36 -2.98
N GLY A 81 18.80 -22.75 -4.21
CA GLY A 81 17.42 -22.64 -4.70
C GLY A 81 16.43 -23.36 -3.80
N VAL A 82 16.71 -24.62 -3.47
CA VAL A 82 15.85 -25.43 -2.60
C VAL A 82 15.69 -24.79 -1.22
N ILE A 83 16.79 -24.36 -0.59
CA ILE A 83 16.74 -23.74 0.75
C ILE A 83 15.85 -22.49 0.73
N TRP A 84 16.09 -21.56 -0.21
CA TRP A 84 15.33 -20.31 -0.28
C TRP A 84 13.86 -20.54 -0.63
N THR A 85 13.58 -21.46 -1.54
CA THR A 85 12.20 -21.82 -1.90
C THR A 85 11.46 -22.43 -0.72
N VAL A 86 12.05 -23.39 0.00
CA VAL A 86 11.42 -23.99 1.20
C VAL A 86 11.18 -22.92 2.26
N LEU A 87 12.15 -22.05 2.51
CA LEU A 87 12.02 -20.98 3.51
C LEU A 87 10.90 -20.00 3.15
N GLY A 88 10.78 -19.63 1.86
CA GLY A 88 9.68 -18.80 1.37
C GLY A 88 8.32 -19.51 1.48
N LEU A 89 8.25 -20.81 1.18
CA LEU A 89 7.03 -21.60 1.33
C LEU A 89 6.58 -21.70 2.79
N ILE A 90 7.53 -21.86 3.73
CA ILE A 90 7.22 -21.87 5.17
C ILE A 90 6.61 -20.54 5.57
N VAL A 91 7.22 -19.41 5.20
CA VAL A 91 6.68 -18.07 5.50
C VAL A 91 5.27 -17.89 4.90
N MET A 92 5.05 -18.37 3.67
CA MET A 92 3.74 -18.33 3.04
C MET A 92 2.70 -19.21 3.74
N SER A 93 3.11 -20.35 4.29
CA SER A 93 2.20 -21.21 5.05
C SER A 93 1.65 -20.55 6.31
N TRP A 94 2.38 -19.57 6.86
CA TRP A 94 1.95 -18.79 8.03
C TRP A 94 1.01 -17.65 7.63
N LEU A 95 0.82 -17.42 6.34
CA LEU A 95 -0.04 -16.36 5.83
C LEU A 95 -1.49 -16.81 5.74
N ILE A 96 -1.68 -18.08 5.42
CA ILE A 96 -2.98 -18.72 5.21
C ILE A 96 -3.52 -19.13 6.58
N HIS A 97 -4.65 -18.55 6.98
CA HIS A 97 -5.39 -18.91 8.19
C HIS A 97 -6.86 -19.15 7.85
#